data_AF-A0A7S3AZZ2-F1
#
_entry.id   AF-A0A7S3AZZ2-F1
#
_cell.length_a   1.000
_cell.length_b   1.000
_cell.length_c   1.000
_cell.angle_alpha   90.00
_cell.angle_beta   90.00
_cell.angle_gamma   90.00
#
_symmetry.space_group_name_H-M   'P 1'
#
loop_
_entity.id
_entity.type
_entity.pdbx_description
1 polymer ?
#
loop_
_entity_poly.entity_id
_entity_poly.type
_entity_poly.pdbx_seq_one_letter_code
_entity_poly.pdbx_strand_id
1 'polypeptide(L)'
;MVEHLWIRIAELRQEAAIEEWEQKHPISTRWLRRLRWLRIRSLLFAIWLSNTQMALSLLGSLEKFRQQVCALMLRCYLVVTRFIGVRPARASVERLRTRELLAELQARGLANNTCVEREDLLDELCGRPEQGKALMAQSSGLPVGIAGDPIGACDTFNDIV
;
A
#
# COMPACT_ATOMS: atom_id res chain seq x y z
N MET A 1 18.55 -22.55 48.48
CA MET A 1 19.01 -21.35 49.23
C MET A 1 20.15 -20.62 48.53
N VAL A 2 21.21 -21.31 48.08
CA VAL A 2 22.37 -20.68 47.43
C VAL A 2 22.01 -19.98 46.11
N GLU A 3 21.13 -20.58 45.29
CA GLU A 3 20.70 -19.99 44.01
C GLU A 3 19.98 -18.64 44.17
N HIS A 4 19.15 -18.48 45.20
CA HIS A 4 18.50 -17.20 45.49
C HIS A 4 19.50 -16.12 45.90
N LEU A 5 20.61 -16.48 46.55
CA LEU A 5 21.68 -15.53 46.88
C LEU A 5 22.42 -15.05 45.62
N TRP A 6 22.68 -15.96 44.67
CA TRP A 6 23.32 -15.60 43.40
C TRP A 6 22.44 -14.69 42.54
N ILE A 7 21.14 -14.96 42.47
CA ILE A 7 20.17 -14.08 41.78
C ILE A 7 20.19 -12.69 42.41
N ARG A 8 20.18 -12.62 43.74
CA ARG A 8 20.16 -11.34 44.47
C ARG A 8 21.46 -10.55 44.33
N ILE A 9 22.61 -11.23 44.28
CA ILE A 9 23.91 -10.59 44.01
C ILE A 9 23.98 -10.07 42.56
N ALA A 10 23.39 -10.79 41.61
CA ALA A 10 23.32 -10.36 40.21
C ALA A 10 22.41 -9.13 40.05
N GLU A 11 21.27 -9.10 40.74
CA GLU A 11 20.35 -7.95 40.79
C GLU A 11 21.04 -6.72 41.39
N LEU A 12 21.72 -6.87 42.52
CA LEU A 12 22.46 -5.76 43.17
C LEU A 12 23.61 -5.23 42.30
N ARG A 13 24.29 -6.10 41.55
CA ARG A 13 25.30 -5.68 40.58
C ARG A 13 24.70 -4.92 39.39
N GLN A 14 23.54 -5.36 38.93
CA GLN A 14 22.85 -4.70 37.84
C GLN A 14 22.33 -3.32 38.26
N GLU A 15 21.82 -3.18 39.48
CA GLU A 15 21.41 -1.90 40.08
C GLU A 15 22.59 -0.94 40.23
N ALA A 16 23.72 -1.40 40.76
CA ALA A 16 24.94 -0.59 40.90
C ALA A 16 25.48 -0.12 39.53
N ALA A 17 25.50 -1.00 38.52
CA ALA A 17 25.95 -0.65 37.17
C ALA A 17 25.01 0.37 36.50
N ILE A 18 23.71 0.31 36.78
CA ILE A 18 22.74 1.30 36.32
C ILE A 18 23.00 2.64 37.00
N GLU A 19 23.19 2.68 38.32
CA GLU A 19 23.46 3.91 39.08
C GLU A 19 24.74 4.63 38.62
N GLU A 20 25.83 3.89 38.39
CA GLU A 20 27.08 4.44 37.87
C GLU A 20 26.93 5.01 36.44
N TRP A 21 26.11 4.37 35.61
CA TRP A 21 25.82 4.85 34.27
C TRP A 21 24.90 6.07 34.29
N GLU A 22 23.92 6.11 35.20
CA GLU A 22 23.02 7.24 35.37
C GLU A 22 23.75 8.51 35.83
N GLN A 23 24.77 8.37 36.69
CA GLN A 23 25.62 9.47 37.14
C GLN A 23 26.48 10.04 36.01
N LYS A 24 26.95 9.21 35.07
CA LYS A 24 27.80 9.63 33.95
C LYS A 24 27.04 10.34 32.82
N HIS A 25 25.74 10.10 32.65
CA HIS A 25 24.97 10.66 31.53
C HIS A 25 23.59 11.23 31.93
N PRO A 26 23.52 12.45 32.50
CA PRO A 26 22.27 13.01 33.05
C PRO A 26 21.21 13.39 32.00
N ILE A 27 21.59 13.54 30.72
CA ILE A 27 20.64 13.88 29.65
C ILE A 27 19.97 12.62 29.09
N SER A 28 20.72 11.53 28.91
CA SER A 28 20.18 10.26 28.39
C SER A 28 19.27 9.57 29.41
N THR A 29 19.51 9.73 30.72
CA THR A 29 18.64 9.20 31.78
C THR A 29 17.25 9.81 31.77
N ARG A 30 17.11 11.11 31.44
CA ARG A 30 15.79 11.75 31.28
C ARG A 30 15.00 11.14 30.13
N TRP A 31 15.65 10.87 29.01
CA TRP A 31 15.03 10.21 27.86
C TRP A 31 14.67 8.76 28.15
N LEU A 32 15.55 8.01 28.81
CA LEU A 32 15.28 6.63 29.21
C LEU A 32 14.15 6.53 30.23
N ARG A 33 14.06 7.46 31.20
CA ARG A 33 12.93 7.54 32.14
C ARG A 33 11.62 7.86 31.42
N ARG A 34 11.65 8.78 30.45
CA ARG A 34 10.48 9.07 29.59
C ARG A 34 10.07 7.86 28.76
N LEU A 35 11.03 7.12 28.18
CA LEU A 35 10.76 5.92 27.40
C LEU A 35 10.23 4.77 28.25
N ARG A 36 10.79 4.54 29.44
CA ARG A 36 10.26 3.55 30.40
C ARG A 36 8.84 3.92 30.83
N TRP A 37 8.59 5.18 31.13
CA TRP A 37 7.26 5.67 31.50
C TRP A 37 6.27 5.53 30.34
N LEU A 38 6.65 5.89 29.11
CA LEU A 38 5.83 5.71 27.91
C LEU A 38 5.52 4.24 27.66
N ARG A 39 6.50 3.35 27.83
CA ARG A 39 6.32 1.90 27.65
C ARG A 39 5.38 1.30 28.68
N ILE A 40 5.51 1.69 29.95
CA ILE A 40 4.58 1.25 31.02
C ILE A 40 3.18 1.80 30.74
N ARG A 41 3.08 3.07 30.35
CA ARG A 41 1.81 3.72 30.03
C ARG A 41 1.13 3.10 28.80
N SER A 42 1.88 2.73 27.77
CA SER A 42 1.34 2.03 26.60
C SER A 42 0.87 0.62 26.93
N LEU A 43 1.57 -0.09 27.82
CA LEU A 43 1.16 -1.43 28.28
C LEU A 43 -0.12 -1.35 29.12
N LEU A 44 -0.20 -0.40 30.06
CA LEU A 44 -1.42 -0.14 30.83
C LEU A 44 -2.58 0.28 29.92
N PHE A 45 -2.31 1.09 28.91
CA PHE A 45 -3.31 1.47 27.91
C PHE A 45 -3.79 0.27 27.08
N ALA A 46 -2.89 -0.64 26.69
CA ALA A 46 -3.25 -1.86 25.97
C ALA A 46 -4.09 -2.83 26.82
N ILE A 47 -3.73 -3.00 28.11
CA ILE A 47 -4.52 -3.80 29.07
C ILE A 47 -5.89 -3.15 29.27
N TRP A 48 -5.95 -1.83 29.45
CA TRP A 48 -7.19 -1.09 29.56
C TRP A 48 -8.06 -1.25 28.29
N LEU A 49 -7.45 -1.12 27.12
CA LEU A 49 -8.11 -1.33 25.83
C LEU A 49 -8.70 -2.75 25.74
N SER A 50 -7.94 -3.78 26.14
CA SER A 50 -8.43 -5.17 26.13
C SER A 50 -9.61 -5.45 27.07
N ASN A 51 -9.72 -4.69 28.17
CA ASN A 51 -10.77 -4.88 29.19
C ASN A 51 -12.05 -4.06 28.92
N THR A 52 -11.99 -3.09 28.02
CA THR A 52 -13.16 -2.24 27.70
C THR A 52 -13.95 -2.78 26.51
N GLN A 53 -15.25 -3.03 26.70
CA GLN A 53 -16.18 -3.36 25.59
C GLN A 53 -16.24 -2.24 24.52
N MET A 54 -15.88 -1.00 24.88
CA MET A 54 -15.72 0.10 23.92
C MET A 54 -14.54 -0.07 22.94
N ALA A 55 -13.54 -0.88 23.27
CA ALA A 55 -12.46 -1.16 22.34
C ALA A 55 -12.93 -2.01 21.15
N LEU A 56 -13.91 -2.89 21.33
CA LEU A 56 -14.49 -3.66 20.23
C LEU A 56 -15.30 -2.77 19.28
N SER A 57 -16.05 -1.78 19.81
CA SER A 57 -16.75 -0.81 18.96
C SER A 57 -15.79 0.15 18.25
N LEU A 58 -14.67 0.51 18.89
CA LEU A 58 -13.59 1.28 18.27
C LEU A 58 -12.81 0.47 17.22
N LEU A 59 -12.60 -0.83 17.43
CA LEU A 59 -12.00 -1.71 16.42
C LEU A 59 -12.95 -1.87 15.22
N GLY A 60 -14.26 -2.03 15.47
CA GLY A 60 -15.26 -2.03 14.40
C GLY A 60 -15.34 -0.70 13.65
N SER A 61 -15.17 0.44 14.33
CA SER A 61 -15.10 1.75 13.66
C SER A 61 -13.80 1.95 12.89
N LEU A 62 -12.67 1.43 13.38
CA LEU A 62 -11.39 1.40 12.67
C LEU A 62 -11.44 0.52 11.44
N GLU A 63 -12.14 -0.62 11.48
CA GLU A 63 -12.35 -1.46 10.31
C GLU A 63 -13.20 -0.75 9.26
N LYS A 64 -14.26 -0.07 9.67
CA LYS A 64 -15.08 0.77 8.77
C LYS A 64 -14.24 1.89 8.16
N PHE A 65 -13.41 2.56 8.97
CA PHE A 65 -12.50 3.60 8.50
C PHE A 65 -11.48 3.03 7.51
N ARG A 66 -10.90 1.87 7.80
CA ARG A 66 -9.99 1.16 6.88
C ARG A 66 -10.67 0.84 5.57
N GLN A 67 -11.92 0.34 5.60
CA GLN A 67 -12.70 0.08 4.39
C GLN A 67 -12.95 1.36 3.59
N GLN A 68 -13.28 2.47 4.25
CA GLN A 68 -13.47 3.78 3.61
C GLN A 68 -12.18 4.29 2.96
N VAL A 69 -11.04 4.21 3.66
CA VAL A 69 -9.73 4.61 3.12
C VAL A 69 -9.34 3.72 1.95
N CYS A 70 -9.52 2.41 2.05
CA CYS A 70 -9.26 1.49 0.94
C CYS A 70 -10.14 1.81 -0.29
N ALA A 71 -11.42 2.12 -0.10
CA ALA A 71 -12.31 2.50 -1.19
C ALA A 71 -11.90 3.84 -1.83
N LEU A 72 -11.48 4.81 -1.01
CA LEU A 72 -11.01 6.12 -1.50
C LEU A 72 -9.70 5.99 -2.27
N MET A 73 -8.73 5.25 -1.75
CA MET A 73 -7.46 4.96 -2.40
C MET A 73 -7.67 4.28 -3.75
N LEU A 74 -8.60 3.32 -3.82
CA LEU A 74 -8.92 2.62 -5.06
C LEU A 74 -9.55 3.57 -6.10
N ARG A 75 -10.44 4.48 -5.69
CA ARG A 75 -10.98 5.51 -6.59
C ARG A 75 -9.90 6.46 -7.09
N CYS A 76 -9.04 6.95 -6.20
CA CYS A 76 -7.90 7.79 -6.59
C CYS A 76 -6.98 7.06 -7.58
N TYR A 77 -6.69 5.79 -7.34
CA TYR A 77 -5.88 4.97 -8.24
C TYR A 77 -6.52 4.82 -9.64
N LEU A 78 -7.82 4.59 -9.72
CA LEU A 78 -8.52 4.48 -11.01
C LEU A 78 -8.53 5.81 -11.77
N VAL A 79 -8.73 6.92 -11.06
CA VAL A 79 -8.66 8.27 -11.64
C VAL A 79 -7.24 8.55 -12.18
N VAL A 80 -6.21 8.24 -11.39
CA VAL A 80 -4.81 8.44 -11.80
C VAL A 80 -4.47 7.57 -13.02
N THR A 81 -4.82 6.29 -13.01
CA THR A 81 -4.58 5.41 -14.16
C THR A 81 -5.37 5.83 -15.40
N ARG A 82 -6.57 6.41 -15.23
CA ARG A 82 -7.34 7.02 -16.32
C ARG A 82 -6.61 8.24 -16.92
N PHE A 83 -6.12 9.15 -16.08
CA PHE A 83 -5.39 10.35 -16.54
C PHE A 83 -4.08 10.01 -17.25
N ILE A 84 -3.35 9.01 -16.77
CA ILE A 84 -2.08 8.57 -17.37
C ILE A 84 -2.34 7.69 -18.62
N GLY A 85 -3.57 7.22 -18.84
CA GLY A 85 -3.92 6.34 -19.96
C GLY A 85 -3.38 4.91 -19.81
N VAL A 86 -3.06 4.50 -18.58
CA VAL A 86 -2.49 3.17 -18.28
C VAL A 86 -3.60 2.22 -17.80
N ARG A 87 -3.43 0.94 -18.14
CA ARG A 87 -4.34 -0.13 -17.68
C ARG A 87 -4.16 -0.38 -16.18
N PRO A 88 -5.24 -0.40 -15.38
CA PRO A 88 -5.15 -0.66 -13.95
C PRO A 88 -4.77 -2.12 -13.67
N ALA A 89 -4.16 -2.37 -12.51
CA ALA A 89 -3.79 -3.72 -12.10
C ALA A 89 -5.03 -4.56 -11.74
N ARG A 90 -5.15 -5.76 -12.31
CA ARG A 90 -6.29 -6.68 -12.11
C ARG A 90 -6.64 -6.91 -10.64
N ALA A 91 -5.63 -7.15 -9.79
CA ALA A 91 -5.82 -7.40 -8.35
C ALA A 91 -6.51 -6.25 -7.60
N SER A 92 -6.36 -5.00 -8.09
CA SER A 92 -7.05 -3.85 -7.51
C SER A 92 -8.50 -3.78 -7.99
N VAL A 93 -8.74 -4.06 -9.27
CA VAL A 93 -10.04 -3.96 -9.92
C VAL A 93 -10.99 -5.10 -9.50
N GLU A 94 -10.46 -6.27 -9.16
CA GLU A 94 -11.24 -7.40 -8.63
C GLU A 94 -12.05 -7.07 -7.37
N ARG A 95 -11.69 -6.01 -6.65
CA ARG A 95 -12.42 -5.53 -5.46
C ARG A 95 -13.62 -4.65 -5.80
N LEU A 96 -13.73 -4.16 -7.04
CA LEU A 96 -14.85 -3.33 -7.49
C LEU A 96 -16.13 -4.14 -7.66
N ARG A 97 -17.25 -3.48 -7.40
CA ARG A 97 -18.57 -3.98 -7.77
C ARG A 97 -18.76 -3.87 -9.28
N THR A 98 -19.56 -4.75 -9.88
CA THR A 98 -19.84 -4.75 -11.33
C THR A 98 -20.32 -3.40 -11.85
N ARG A 99 -21.13 -2.67 -11.06
CA ARG A 99 -21.60 -1.32 -11.42
C ARG A 99 -20.45 -0.29 -11.53
N GLU A 100 -19.50 -0.33 -10.60
CA GLU A 100 -18.37 0.59 -10.59
C GLU A 100 -17.40 0.26 -11.73
N LEU A 101 -17.26 -1.04 -12.04
CA LEU A 101 -16.45 -1.52 -13.14
C LEU A 101 -17.03 -1.10 -14.51
N LEU A 102 -18.35 -1.22 -14.71
CA LEU A 102 -19.04 -0.70 -15.90
C LEU A 102 -18.89 0.82 -16.03
N ALA A 103 -18.99 1.56 -14.92
CA ALA A 103 -18.80 3.01 -14.93
C ALA A 103 -17.38 3.39 -15.35
N GLU A 104 -16.36 2.65 -14.90
CA GLU A 104 -14.96 2.87 -15.32
C GLU A 104 -14.71 2.52 -16.79
N LEU A 105 -15.31 1.44 -17.30
CA LEU A 105 -15.25 1.09 -18.72
C LEU A 105 -15.89 2.20 -19.58
N GLN A 106 -17.07 2.68 -19.18
CA GLN A 106 -17.73 3.82 -19.84
C GLN A 106 -16.88 5.09 -19.76
N ALA A 107 -16.30 5.39 -18.60
CA ALA A 107 -15.45 6.57 -18.39
C ALA A 107 -14.17 6.55 -19.24
N ARG A 108 -13.69 5.36 -19.61
CA ARG A 108 -12.55 5.14 -20.51
C ARG A 108 -12.95 4.97 -21.98
N GLY A 109 -14.25 4.98 -22.30
CA GLY A 109 -14.76 4.78 -23.66
C GLY A 109 -14.63 3.34 -24.18
N LEU A 110 -14.49 2.37 -23.28
CA LEU A 110 -14.29 0.94 -23.59
C LEU A 110 -15.61 0.13 -23.55
N ALA A 111 -16.76 0.79 -23.65
CA ALA A 111 -18.05 0.12 -23.44
C ALA A 111 -18.41 -0.79 -24.64
N ASN A 112 -18.13 -2.10 -24.52
CA ASN A 112 -18.63 -3.11 -25.43
C ASN A 112 -19.92 -3.76 -24.89
N ASN A 113 -20.99 -3.70 -25.69
CA ASN A 113 -22.32 -4.25 -25.36
C ASN A 113 -22.36 -5.80 -25.35
N THR A 114 -21.23 -6.47 -25.54
CA THR A 114 -21.13 -7.92 -25.71
C THR A 114 -20.63 -8.66 -24.46
N CYS A 115 -20.13 -7.96 -23.45
CA CYS A 115 -19.60 -8.60 -22.24
C CYS A 115 -20.75 -8.96 -21.28
N VAL A 116 -21.00 -10.27 -21.13
CA VAL A 116 -22.06 -10.82 -20.27
C VAL A 116 -21.49 -11.17 -18.89
N GLU A 117 -20.21 -11.56 -18.82
CA GLU A 117 -19.58 -12.02 -17.59
C GLU A 117 -18.67 -10.98 -16.94
N ARG A 118 -18.55 -11.06 -15.61
CA ARG A 118 -17.69 -10.14 -14.83
C ARG A 118 -16.22 -10.26 -15.21
N GLU A 119 -15.78 -11.45 -15.59
CA GLU A 119 -14.40 -11.71 -15.99
C GLU A 119 -14.06 -11.04 -17.32
N ASP A 120 -14.99 -11.05 -18.29
CA ASP A 120 -14.82 -10.34 -19.57
C ASP A 120 -14.61 -8.85 -19.36
N LEU A 121 -15.39 -8.25 -18.45
CA LEU A 121 -15.28 -6.82 -18.13
C LEU A 121 -13.93 -6.50 -17.45
N LEU A 122 -13.41 -7.40 -16.61
CA LEU A 122 -12.09 -7.26 -15.99
C LEU A 122 -10.97 -7.34 -17.03
N ASP A 123 -11.09 -8.30 -17.95
CA ASP A 123 -10.13 -8.51 -19.03
C ASP A 123 -10.11 -7.34 -20.02
N GLU A 124 -11.26 -6.73 -20.28
CA GLU A 124 -11.38 -5.54 -21.11
C GLU A 124 -10.71 -4.32 -20.47
N LEU A 125 -10.89 -4.14 -19.14
CA LEU A 125 -10.31 -3.01 -18.42
C LEU A 125 -8.81 -3.15 -18.17
N CYS A 126 -8.37 -4.34 -17.76
CA CYS A 126 -6.97 -4.60 -17.35
C CYS A 126 -6.10 -5.12 -18.50
N GLY A 127 -6.72 -5.55 -19.60
CA GLY A 127 -6.07 -6.30 -20.66
C GLY A 127 -6.02 -7.80 -20.34
N ARG A 128 -6.14 -8.62 -21.39
CA ARG A 128 -6.03 -10.08 -21.26
C ARG A 128 -4.64 -10.47 -20.73
N PRO A 129 -4.56 -11.41 -19.78
CA PRO A 129 -3.29 -11.82 -19.16
C PRO A 129 -2.27 -12.38 -20.16
N GLU A 130 -2.71 -12.83 -21.33
CA GLU A 130 -1.84 -13.36 -22.39
C GLU A 130 -0.94 -12.27 -23.02
N GLN A 131 -1.37 -11.01 -23.03
CA GLN A 131 -0.58 -9.90 -23.60
C GLN A 131 0.61 -9.51 -22.71
N GLY A 132 0.51 -9.69 -21.39
CA GLY A 132 1.59 -9.35 -20.45
C GLY A 132 2.79 -10.32 -20.50
N LYS A 133 2.54 -11.60 -20.80
CA LYS A 133 3.62 -12.59 -20.99
C LYS A 133 4.35 -12.40 -22.33
N ALA A 134 3.65 -11.98 -23.38
CA ALA A 134 4.25 -11.70 -24.68
C ALA A 134 5.18 -10.47 -24.65
N LEU A 135 4.80 -9.41 -23.93
CA LEU A 135 5.62 -8.19 -23.81
C LEU A 135 6.88 -8.39 -22.97
N MET A 136 6.85 -9.25 -21.94
CA MET A 136 8.03 -9.62 -21.16
C MET A 136 8.99 -10.56 -21.91
N ALA A 137 8.49 -11.29 -22.92
CA ALA A 137 9.32 -12.11 -23.80
C ALA A 137 9.99 -11.30 -24.93
N GLN A 138 9.46 -10.13 -25.28
CA GLN A 138 10.04 -9.24 -26.29
C GLN A 138 11.10 -8.28 -25.73
N SER A 139 11.01 -7.91 -24.44
CA SER A 139 11.99 -6.99 -23.82
C SER A 139 13.35 -7.62 -23.48
N SER A 140 13.51 -8.94 -23.67
CA SER A 140 14.77 -9.67 -23.51
C SER A 140 15.52 -9.96 -24.81
N GLY A 141 15.03 -9.47 -25.95
CA GLY A 141 15.64 -9.66 -27.27
C GLY A 141 15.92 -8.35 -28.00
N LEU A 142 16.97 -7.63 -27.61
CA LEU A 142 17.62 -6.65 -28.49
C LEU A 142 18.73 -7.36 -29.27
N PRO A 143 18.78 -7.16 -30.59
CA PRO A 143 19.88 -6.34 -31.06
C PRO A 143 19.43 -5.16 -31.91
N VAL A 144 20.22 -4.11 -31.70
CA VAL A 144 20.40 -2.86 -32.42
C VAL A 144 20.41 -3.05 -33.94
N GLY A 145 19.62 -2.24 -34.63
CA GLY A 145 19.69 -2.00 -36.07
C GLY A 145 19.29 -0.56 -36.36
N ILE A 146 20.26 0.35 -36.30
CA ILE A 146 20.13 1.76 -36.68
C ILE A 146 20.15 1.85 -38.21
N ALA A 147 19.05 2.30 -38.81
CA ALA A 147 18.95 2.91 -40.14
C ALA A 147 17.56 3.57 -40.18
N GLY A 148 17.37 4.87 -40.04
CA GLY A 148 17.96 5.95 -40.84
C GLY A 148 16.78 6.59 -41.58
N ASP A 149 16.15 7.62 -40.98
CA ASP A 149 15.20 8.48 -41.70
C ASP A 149 15.94 9.27 -42.79
N PRO A 150 15.27 9.70 -43.87
CA PRO A 150 14.76 11.08 -43.81
C PRO A 150 13.44 11.34 -44.58
N ILE A 151 12.62 12.21 -43.97
CA ILE A 151 11.96 13.39 -44.58
C ILE A 151 11.08 13.18 -45.84
N GLY A 152 9.79 13.51 -45.70
CA GLY A 152 8.90 13.86 -46.81
C GLY A 152 7.69 14.68 -46.34
N ALA A 153 7.81 16.01 -46.48
CA ALA A 153 6.78 17.05 -46.74
C ALA A 153 5.30 16.67 -46.53
N CYS A 154 4.54 17.37 -45.67
CA CYS A 154 3.81 18.63 -45.94
C CYS A 154 2.88 18.59 -47.17
N ASP A 155 1.64 19.01 -46.91
CA ASP A 155 0.58 19.48 -47.82
C ASP A 155 -0.26 18.42 -48.56
N THR A 156 -1.55 18.36 -48.22
CA THR A 156 -2.60 19.02 -49.03
C THR A 156 -3.95 18.98 -48.29
N PHE A 157 -4.31 20.12 -47.72
CA PHE A 157 -5.68 20.61 -47.74
C PHE A 157 -6.00 20.99 -49.19
N ASN A 158 -7.09 20.49 -49.77
CA ASN A 158 -7.91 21.33 -50.65
C ASN A 158 -9.29 20.73 -50.91
N ASP A 159 -10.27 21.56 -50.61
CA ASP A 159 -11.64 21.54 -51.09
C ASP A 159 -11.69 21.66 -52.62
N ILE A 160 -12.60 20.93 -53.26
CA ILE A 160 -13.21 21.25 -54.57
C ILE A 160 -14.63 20.66 -54.50
N VAL A 161 -15.69 21.48 -54.35
CA VAL A 161 -16.60 21.99 -55.40
C VAL A 161 -17.07 20.93 -56.39
#